data_AF-A0A9P8KNV3-F1
#
_entry.id   AF-A0A9P8KNV3-F1
#
_cell.length_a   1.000
_cell.length_b   1.000
_cell.length_c   1.000
_cell.angle_alpha   90.00
_cell.angle_beta   90.00
_cell.angle_gamma   90.00
#
_symmetry.space_group_name_H-M   'P 1'
#
loop_
_entity.id
_entity.type
_entity.pdbx_description
1 polymer ?
#
loop_
_entity_poly.entity_id
_entity_poly.type
_entity_poly.pdbx_seq_one_letter_code
_entity_poly.pdbx_strand_id
1 'polypeptide(L)'
;MVASSVSPTPDVGSITSLTIPCQQTPVSTDTDSATTPTADEKETRDTESNKSPPLKRKKKPVPGKGFSKSRQGCYNCKRRRVKCSEAKPECCSCNRMGLICVYPEAPRPTLKRSHNTGLSSSKSCVNLNHLQFYHHFLLEAYPPAPHGAEPVWRNVAAMSHEYEFLANAILGLAAQHLTLFHGVDYSIQALDLRVAAINGLNEALSQPCLTTIDADARYAAIIALTYQSAYMPDAMMEFITMLRGWMFIQTKVIPDLEISMFRNFTREAFVGSMKQHIARHLTNRSAIMLDDYLASLKVVRVLCQGTAEIKYLSALERLGRLAKQSPIEAFLEIAPCYGLTNKMTEEEFKAFTEPSNSCARVLLSHFLMLNYALEQHFLSPQPNHFAFCKEISTAWVIRVAEGLPFRFQQHMMWPLGMATGSMKA
;
A
#
# COMPACT_ATOMS: atom_id res chain seq x y z
N MET A 1 -18.72 30.75 22.97
CA MET A 1 -19.91 31.45 22.45
C MET A 1 -20.27 30.82 21.12
N VAL A 2 -21.57 30.72 20.81
CA VAL A 2 -22.08 30.12 19.57
C VAL A 2 -22.02 31.14 18.43
N ALA A 3 -21.73 30.69 17.22
CA ALA A 3 -21.94 31.45 15.99
C ALA A 3 -22.48 30.48 14.91
N SER A 4 -23.64 30.81 14.33
CA SER A 4 -24.36 29.95 13.39
C SER A 4 -24.42 30.58 12.00
N SER A 5 -24.54 29.72 10.98
CA SER A 5 -25.12 30.00 9.63
C SER A 5 -24.57 31.18 8.80
N VAL A 6 -24.25 30.90 7.54
CA VAL A 6 -25.12 31.16 6.38
C VAL A 6 -24.47 30.52 5.14
N SER A 7 -25.28 29.94 4.25
CA SER A 7 -24.82 29.27 3.02
C SER A 7 -25.29 30.03 1.77
N PRO A 8 -24.42 30.25 0.76
CA PRO A 8 -24.83 30.57 -0.60
C PRO A 8 -24.86 29.31 -1.49
N THR A 9 -25.73 29.31 -2.50
CA THR A 9 -25.86 28.25 -3.52
C THR A 9 -24.74 28.32 -4.57
N PRO A 10 -24.22 27.18 -5.08
CA PRO A 10 -23.30 27.18 -6.21
C PRO A 10 -24.01 27.41 -7.54
N ASP A 11 -23.37 28.15 -8.44
CA ASP A 11 -23.79 28.33 -9.84
C ASP A 11 -23.09 27.28 -10.74
N VAL A 12 -23.67 26.96 -11.90
CA VAL A 12 -23.28 25.79 -12.72
C VAL A 12 -22.42 26.20 -13.93
N GLY A 13 -21.10 26.04 -13.79
CA GLY A 13 -20.13 26.24 -14.88
C GLY A 13 -19.66 24.93 -15.53
N SER A 14 -19.56 24.88 -16.86
CA SER A 14 -19.28 23.64 -17.61
C SER A 14 -17.83 23.15 -17.52
N ILE A 15 -17.68 21.82 -17.45
CA ILE A 15 -16.42 21.11 -17.69
C ILE A 15 -15.98 21.30 -19.15
N THR A 16 -14.69 21.54 -19.38
CA THR A 16 -14.06 21.38 -20.69
C THR A 16 -12.89 20.40 -20.58
N SER A 17 -12.90 19.36 -21.42
CA SER A 17 -11.86 18.32 -21.45
C SER A 17 -10.78 18.67 -22.47
N LEU A 18 -9.51 18.47 -22.09
CA LEU A 18 -8.37 18.60 -22.98
C LEU A 18 -7.70 17.24 -23.18
N THR A 19 -7.90 16.67 -24.36
CA THR A 19 -7.25 15.44 -24.81
C THR A 19 -6.08 15.78 -25.74
N ILE A 20 -4.92 15.18 -25.54
CA ILE A 20 -3.76 15.30 -26.44
C ILE A 20 -3.28 13.88 -26.82
N PRO A 21 -2.94 13.58 -28.10
CA PRO A 21 -2.80 12.20 -28.57
C PRO A 21 -1.35 11.69 -28.56
N CYS A 22 -1.19 10.37 -28.47
CA CYS A 22 0.08 9.69 -28.70
C CYS A 22 0.34 9.52 -30.21
N GLN A 23 1.59 9.73 -30.66
CA GLN A 23 2.00 9.52 -32.06
C GLN A 23 2.86 8.25 -32.20
N GLN A 24 2.69 7.54 -33.32
CA GLN A 24 3.50 6.40 -33.73
C GLN A 24 4.17 6.68 -35.08
N THR A 25 5.37 6.17 -35.32
CA THR A 25 6.05 6.04 -36.64
C THR A 25 7.27 5.09 -36.48
N PRO A 26 7.82 4.48 -37.55
CA PRO A 26 7.62 3.03 -37.67
C PRO A 26 8.87 2.18 -37.95
N VAL A 27 8.57 0.89 -38.21
CA VAL A 27 9.43 -0.26 -38.56
C VAL A 27 10.56 0.04 -39.57
N SER A 28 11.65 -0.73 -39.43
CA SER A 28 12.50 -1.16 -40.56
C SER A 28 12.75 -2.66 -40.47
N THR A 29 12.85 -3.32 -41.62
CA THR A 29 12.99 -4.78 -41.79
C THR A 29 14.34 -5.13 -42.39
N ASP A 30 14.88 -6.33 -42.14
CA ASP A 30 15.83 -6.95 -43.06
C ASP A 30 15.80 -8.49 -43.02
N THR A 31 16.43 -9.14 -44.01
CA THR A 31 16.14 -10.53 -44.44
C THR A 31 17.38 -11.32 -44.85
N ASP A 32 17.52 -12.60 -44.44
CA ASP A 32 18.08 -13.74 -45.22
C ASP A 32 18.07 -15.04 -44.37
N SER A 33 17.80 -16.25 -44.88
CA SER A 33 18.53 -17.15 -45.80
C SER A 33 19.78 -17.82 -45.19
N ALA A 34 20.04 -19.13 -45.28
CA ALA A 34 19.33 -20.27 -45.90
C ALA A 34 19.17 -21.45 -44.87
N THR A 35 19.30 -22.79 -45.08
CA THR A 35 19.82 -23.65 -46.16
C THR A 35 18.95 -24.92 -46.36
N THR A 36 19.48 -26.17 -46.37
CA THR A 36 18.75 -27.38 -46.86
C THR A 36 19.27 -28.72 -46.21
N PRO A 37 18.94 -29.99 -46.63
CA PRO A 37 18.39 -31.01 -45.69
C PRO A 37 19.08 -32.41 -45.75
N THR A 38 18.30 -33.51 -45.83
CA THR A 38 18.59 -34.95 -46.12
C THR A 38 18.68 -35.92 -44.92
N ALA A 39 18.31 -37.21 -45.00
CA ALA A 39 17.39 -37.95 -45.91
C ALA A 39 17.08 -39.39 -45.36
N ASP A 40 16.45 -40.24 -46.19
CA ASP A 40 16.33 -41.71 -46.16
C ASP A 40 15.38 -42.34 -45.09
N GLU A 41 14.32 -43.10 -45.42
CA GLU A 41 14.18 -44.37 -46.19
C GLU A 41 14.50 -45.65 -45.36
N LYS A 42 13.85 -46.82 -45.50
CA LYS A 42 13.03 -47.37 -46.61
C LYS A 42 12.02 -48.46 -46.16
N GLU A 43 10.99 -48.71 -46.99
CA GLU A 43 10.28 -49.96 -47.42
C GLU A 43 10.44 -51.34 -46.66
N THR A 44 9.59 -52.38 -46.77
CA THR A 44 8.27 -52.66 -47.43
C THR A 44 7.65 -54.02 -46.95
N ARG A 45 6.34 -54.25 -47.26
CA ARG A 45 5.70 -55.54 -47.69
C ARG A 45 5.66 -56.77 -46.73
N ASP A 46 4.79 -57.78 -46.89
CA ASP A 46 3.36 -57.82 -47.29
C ASP A 46 2.77 -59.24 -47.01
N THR A 47 1.50 -59.45 -47.41
CA THR A 47 0.85 -60.75 -47.74
C THR A 47 0.07 -61.48 -46.61
N GLU A 48 -1.05 -62.07 -47.02
CA GLU A 48 -2.12 -62.68 -46.19
C GLU A 48 -2.08 -64.22 -46.24
N SER A 49 -2.81 -64.90 -45.32
CA SER A 49 -3.93 -65.78 -45.69
C SER A 49 -4.70 -66.31 -44.46
N ASN A 50 -5.79 -67.06 -44.69
CA ASN A 50 -6.87 -67.31 -43.74
C ASN A 50 -7.09 -68.82 -43.44
N LYS A 51 -7.41 -69.19 -42.19
CA LYS A 51 -8.06 -70.47 -41.79
C LYS A 51 -8.45 -70.51 -40.30
N SER A 52 -9.51 -71.27 -39.99
CA SER A 52 -10.10 -71.50 -38.66
C SER A 52 -10.64 -72.95 -38.56
N PRO A 53 -11.10 -73.44 -37.39
CA PRO A 53 -10.50 -73.45 -36.05
C PRO A 53 -10.34 -74.90 -35.51
N PRO A 54 -9.79 -75.11 -34.30
CA PRO A 54 -10.57 -75.89 -33.31
C PRO A 54 -10.40 -75.45 -31.83
N LEU A 55 -11.29 -75.94 -30.97
CA LEU A 55 -11.40 -75.63 -29.54
C LEU A 55 -10.51 -76.52 -28.64
N LYS A 56 -9.82 -75.94 -27.63
CA LYS A 56 -9.81 -76.45 -26.22
C LYS A 56 -8.95 -75.65 -25.21
N ARG A 57 -9.39 -75.72 -23.94
CA ARG A 57 -8.69 -75.52 -22.65
C ARG A 57 -8.12 -74.12 -22.29
N LYS A 58 -8.71 -73.51 -21.26
CA LYS A 58 -8.13 -72.38 -20.49
C LYS A 58 -6.84 -72.83 -19.78
N LYS A 59 -5.71 -72.15 -20.00
CA LYS A 59 -4.49 -72.26 -19.16
C LYS A 59 -4.45 -71.09 -18.16
N LYS A 60 -3.97 -71.34 -16.94
CA LYS A 60 -3.65 -70.26 -15.97
C LYS A 60 -2.43 -69.46 -16.49
N PRO A 61 -2.34 -68.13 -16.27
CA PRO A 61 -1.18 -67.35 -16.70
C PRO A 61 0.08 -67.74 -15.92
N VAL A 62 1.15 -68.12 -16.64
CA VAL A 62 2.51 -68.13 -16.09
C VAL A 62 3.02 -66.68 -16.07
N PRO A 63 3.75 -66.22 -15.03
CA PRO A 63 4.35 -64.88 -15.02
C PRO A 63 5.35 -64.68 -16.17
N GLY A 64 4.87 -64.08 -17.26
CA GLY A 64 5.66 -63.87 -18.48
C GLY A 64 6.75 -62.81 -18.30
N LYS A 65 7.98 -63.20 -18.66
CA LYS A 65 9.18 -62.35 -18.78
C LYS A 65 8.82 -60.97 -19.38
N GLY A 66 9.20 -59.89 -18.70
CA GLY A 66 8.68 -58.55 -18.98
C GLY A 66 8.99 -58.03 -20.38
N PHE A 67 7.98 -58.01 -21.26
CA PHE A 67 8.09 -57.42 -22.59
C PHE A 67 8.18 -55.89 -22.55
N SER A 68 8.92 -55.31 -23.49
CA SER A 68 9.00 -53.86 -23.69
C SER A 68 7.60 -53.25 -23.85
N LYS A 69 7.23 -52.30 -22.98
CA LYS A 69 5.93 -51.62 -23.01
C LYS A 69 5.80 -50.83 -24.32
N SER A 70 4.81 -51.18 -25.15
CA SER A 70 4.59 -50.48 -26.43
C SER A 70 4.16 -49.03 -26.16
N ARG A 71 4.86 -48.07 -26.77
CA ARG A 71 4.66 -46.64 -26.48
C ARG A 71 3.34 -46.12 -27.05
N GLN A 72 2.92 -46.59 -28.22
CA GLN A 72 1.71 -46.12 -28.92
C GLN A 72 0.46 -46.96 -28.63
N GLY A 73 0.56 -48.03 -27.83
CA GLY A 73 -0.55 -48.95 -27.57
C GLY A 73 -1.85 -48.29 -27.09
N CYS A 74 -2.99 -48.91 -27.44
CA CYS A 74 -4.33 -48.42 -27.12
C CYS A 74 -4.60 -48.37 -25.59
N TYR A 75 -5.59 -47.56 -25.19
CA TYR A 75 -5.93 -47.37 -23.76
C TYR A 75 -6.25 -48.69 -23.06
N ASN A 76 -6.98 -49.59 -23.72
CA ASN A 76 -7.37 -50.89 -23.15
C ASN A 76 -6.18 -51.83 -22.92
N CYS A 77 -5.20 -51.90 -23.83
CA CYS A 77 -3.97 -52.69 -23.61
C CYS A 77 -3.09 -52.06 -22.52
N LYS A 78 -2.94 -50.72 -22.52
CA LYS A 78 -2.17 -49.99 -21.49
C LYS A 78 -2.77 -50.20 -20.09
N ARG A 79 -4.08 -50.01 -19.92
CA ARG A 79 -4.80 -50.22 -18.65
C ARG A 79 -4.66 -51.66 -18.14
N ARG A 80 -4.72 -52.65 -19.04
CA ARG A 80 -4.59 -54.07 -18.73
C ARG A 80 -3.14 -54.59 -18.62
N ARG A 81 -2.14 -53.73 -18.84
CA ARG A 81 -0.69 -54.05 -18.77
C ARG A 81 -0.28 -55.21 -19.70
N VAL A 82 -0.91 -55.34 -20.87
CA VAL A 82 -0.60 -56.37 -21.89
C VAL A 82 0.02 -55.76 -23.15
N LYS A 83 0.76 -56.55 -23.94
CA LYS A 83 1.32 -56.11 -25.22
C LYS A 83 0.18 -55.76 -26.19
N CYS A 84 0.15 -54.50 -26.63
CA CYS A 84 -0.69 -54.07 -27.75
C CYS A 84 -0.05 -54.54 -29.07
N SER A 85 -0.87 -54.82 -30.09
CA SER A 85 -0.37 -55.11 -31.45
C SER A 85 -0.23 -53.85 -32.33
N GLU A 86 -0.64 -52.68 -31.83
CA GLU A 86 -0.63 -51.35 -32.49
C GLU A 86 -1.36 -51.24 -33.85
N ALA A 87 -1.92 -52.35 -34.37
CA ALA A 87 -2.81 -52.40 -35.52
C ALA A 87 -4.05 -51.50 -35.36
N LYS A 88 -4.44 -50.84 -36.45
CA LYS A 88 -5.60 -49.94 -36.56
C LYS A 88 -6.60 -50.51 -37.58
N PRO A 89 -7.91 -50.28 -37.47
CA PRO A 89 -8.57 -49.49 -36.41
C PRO A 89 -8.50 -50.14 -35.03
N GLU A 90 -8.50 -51.48 -34.95
CA GLU A 90 -8.45 -52.21 -33.67
C GLU A 90 -7.22 -53.10 -33.51
N CYS A 91 -6.65 -53.12 -32.30
CA CYS A 91 -5.59 -54.06 -31.96
C CYS A 91 -6.15 -55.48 -31.76
N CYS A 92 -5.33 -56.49 -32.09
CA CYS A 92 -5.74 -57.90 -32.08
C CYS A 92 -6.12 -58.42 -30.68
N SER A 93 -5.67 -57.76 -29.60
CA SER A 93 -6.03 -58.10 -28.22
C SER A 93 -7.32 -57.41 -27.73
N CYS A 94 -7.83 -56.44 -28.48
CA CYS A 94 -9.11 -55.78 -28.23
C CYS A 94 -10.23 -56.48 -29.00
N ASN A 95 -10.05 -56.62 -30.32
CA ASN A 95 -10.97 -57.32 -31.23
C ASN A 95 -11.30 -58.75 -30.72
N ARG A 96 -10.27 -59.57 -30.43
CA ARG A 96 -10.44 -60.94 -29.86
C ARG A 96 -11.18 -60.99 -28.52
N MET A 97 -11.40 -59.85 -27.86
CA MET A 97 -12.09 -59.76 -26.57
C MET A 97 -13.35 -58.87 -26.60
N GLY A 98 -13.78 -58.41 -27.79
CA GLY A 98 -14.94 -57.51 -27.92
C GLY A 98 -14.78 -56.17 -27.19
N LEU A 99 -13.54 -55.69 -27.02
CA LEU A 99 -13.24 -54.45 -26.30
C LEU A 99 -12.99 -53.30 -27.27
N ILE A 100 -13.82 -52.26 -27.23
CA ILE A 100 -13.69 -51.04 -28.04
C ILE A 100 -12.24 -50.53 -28.03
N CYS A 101 -11.60 -50.47 -29.19
CA CYS A 101 -10.17 -50.21 -29.29
C CYS A 101 -9.82 -48.73 -29.52
N VAL A 102 -9.89 -47.91 -28.47
CA VAL A 102 -9.49 -46.50 -28.55
C VAL A 102 -7.98 -46.34 -28.42
N TYR A 103 -7.34 -45.73 -29.42
CA TYR A 103 -5.97 -45.23 -29.37
C TYR A 103 -5.94 -43.76 -28.90
N PRO A 104 -4.85 -43.28 -28.28
CA PRO A 104 -4.65 -41.85 -28.08
C PRO A 104 -4.55 -41.13 -29.44
N GLU A 105 -5.23 -40.01 -29.60
CA GLU A 105 -4.96 -39.11 -30.73
C GLU A 105 -3.54 -38.56 -30.63
N ALA A 106 -2.86 -38.41 -31.78
CA ALA A 106 -1.58 -37.71 -31.83
C ALA A 106 -1.82 -36.20 -31.60
N PRO A 107 -0.96 -35.49 -30.85
CA PRO A 107 -1.02 -34.04 -30.74
C PRO A 107 -0.97 -33.42 -32.14
N ARG A 108 -2.03 -32.72 -32.52
CA ARG A 108 -2.13 -32.09 -33.85
C ARG A 108 -1.20 -30.86 -33.86
N PRO A 109 -0.27 -30.74 -34.83
CA PRO A 109 0.54 -29.52 -34.95
C PRO A 109 -0.37 -28.39 -35.43
N THR A 110 -0.75 -27.50 -34.51
CA THR A 110 -1.62 -26.35 -34.82
C THR A 110 -0.83 -25.29 -35.60
N LEU A 111 -1.18 -25.13 -36.87
CA LEU A 111 -0.66 -24.05 -37.71
C LEU A 111 -1.01 -22.68 -37.11
N LYS A 112 -0.07 -21.74 -37.21
CA LYS A 112 -0.19 -20.39 -36.64
C LYS A 112 -1.38 -19.65 -37.25
N ARG A 113 -2.28 -19.12 -36.42
CA ARG A 113 -3.23 -18.06 -36.79
C ARG A 113 -3.15 -16.95 -35.75
N SER A 114 -2.87 -15.73 -36.19
CA SER A 114 -2.61 -14.60 -35.28
C SER A 114 -3.89 -14.16 -34.57
N HIS A 115 -3.91 -14.30 -33.24
CA HIS A 115 -4.83 -13.63 -32.35
C HIS A 115 -4.07 -13.23 -31.07
N ASN A 116 -3.80 -11.93 -30.90
CA ASN A 116 -3.23 -11.39 -29.66
C ASN A 116 -4.32 -11.33 -28.57
N THR A 117 -4.64 -12.48 -28.00
CA THR A 117 -5.44 -12.61 -26.78
C THR A 117 -4.64 -13.41 -25.77
N GLY A 118 -3.70 -12.75 -25.10
CA GLY A 118 -2.81 -13.34 -24.10
C GLY A 118 -3.52 -13.63 -22.78
N LEU A 119 -4.53 -14.52 -22.79
CA LEU A 119 -5.13 -15.03 -21.56
C LEU A 119 -4.15 -16.00 -20.89
N SER A 120 -3.20 -15.43 -20.15
CA SER A 120 -2.37 -16.18 -19.22
C SER A 120 -3.29 -16.83 -18.20
N SER A 121 -3.33 -18.16 -18.17
CA SER A 121 -3.98 -18.90 -17.08
C SER A 121 -3.06 -18.86 -15.85
N SER A 122 -2.89 -17.67 -15.30
CA SER A 122 -2.25 -17.46 -14.00
C SER A 122 -3.10 -18.16 -12.95
N LYS A 123 -2.62 -19.30 -12.45
CA LYS A 123 -3.11 -19.86 -11.20
C LYS A 123 -2.96 -18.76 -10.15
N SER A 124 -4.06 -18.34 -9.54
CA SER A 124 -4.09 -17.35 -8.47
C SER A 124 -3.38 -17.89 -7.23
N CYS A 125 -2.06 -17.76 -7.21
CA CYS A 125 -1.25 -18.10 -6.05
C CYS A 125 -1.49 -17.06 -4.97
N VAL A 126 -1.80 -17.50 -3.76
CA VAL A 126 -2.00 -16.59 -2.61
C VAL A 126 -0.65 -15.96 -2.25
N ASN A 127 -0.58 -14.63 -2.27
CA ASN A 127 0.62 -13.92 -1.88
C ASN A 127 0.80 -14.01 -0.35
N LEU A 128 1.75 -14.84 0.09
CA LEU A 128 2.01 -15.08 1.51
C LEU A 128 2.49 -13.83 2.26
N ASN A 129 3.19 -12.92 1.57
CA ASN A 129 3.60 -11.64 2.16
C ASN A 129 2.37 -10.78 2.48
N HIS A 130 1.34 -10.78 1.62
CA HIS A 130 0.12 -10.02 1.90
C HIS A 130 -0.65 -10.59 3.12
N LEU A 131 -0.64 -11.92 3.32
CA LEU A 131 -1.18 -12.53 4.54
C LEU A 131 -0.40 -12.10 5.79
N GLN A 132 0.93 -12.05 5.71
CA GLN A 132 1.79 -11.57 6.81
C GLN A 132 1.55 -10.08 7.11
N PHE A 133 1.47 -9.23 6.08
CA PHE A 133 1.22 -7.80 6.22
C PHE A 133 -0.17 -7.55 6.83
N TYR A 134 -1.21 -8.26 6.39
CA TYR A 134 -2.56 -8.16 6.93
C TYR A 134 -2.65 -8.60 8.41
N HIS A 135 -1.95 -9.68 8.77
CA HIS A 135 -1.81 -10.12 10.16
C HIS A 135 -1.08 -9.06 11.01
N HIS A 136 0.00 -8.47 10.50
CA HIS A 136 0.76 -7.43 11.20
C HIS A 136 -0.04 -6.13 11.38
N PHE A 137 -0.84 -5.74 10.39
CA PHE A 137 -1.78 -4.62 10.49
C PHE A 137 -2.78 -4.81 11.64
N LEU A 138 -3.36 -6.01 11.77
CA LEU A 138 -4.38 -6.31 12.78
C LEU A 138 -3.87 -6.29 14.23
N LEU A 139 -2.57 -6.51 14.46
CA LEU A 139 -2.00 -6.63 15.81
C LEU A 139 -1.17 -5.42 16.23
N GLU A 140 -0.38 -4.84 15.32
CA GLU A 140 0.66 -3.87 15.69
C GLU A 140 0.71 -2.63 14.80
N ALA A 141 0.51 -2.76 13.48
CA ALA A 141 0.74 -1.67 12.53
C ALA A 141 -0.49 -0.84 12.13
N TYR A 142 -1.62 -0.96 12.85
CA TYR A 142 -2.74 -0.04 12.67
C TYR A 142 -2.41 1.37 13.22
N PRO A 143 -2.92 2.45 12.64
CA PRO A 143 -2.65 3.81 13.11
C PRO A 143 -3.00 4.06 14.59
N PRO A 144 -2.04 4.47 15.44
CA PRO A 144 -2.20 4.47 16.91
C PRO A 144 -3.10 5.57 17.49
N ALA A 145 -3.34 6.66 16.75
CA ALA A 145 -4.21 7.76 17.20
C ALA A 145 -5.52 7.83 16.39
N PRO A 146 -6.68 8.12 17.02
CA PRO A 146 -6.86 8.39 18.46
C PRO A 146 -6.69 7.14 19.35
N HIS A 147 -6.24 7.33 20.59
CA HIS A 147 -6.11 6.21 21.54
C HIS A 147 -7.46 5.51 21.75
N GLY A 148 -7.47 4.19 21.53
CA GLY A 148 -8.69 3.37 21.53
C GLY A 148 -9.29 3.10 20.14
N ALA A 149 -8.63 3.49 19.04
CA ALA A 149 -9.09 3.25 17.67
C ALA A 149 -9.05 1.78 17.20
N GLU A 150 -8.44 0.86 17.96
CA GLU A 150 -8.31 -0.56 17.59
C GLU A 150 -9.61 -1.22 17.06
N PRO A 151 -10.80 -1.03 17.67
CA PRO A 151 -12.04 -1.64 17.14
C PRO A 151 -12.47 -1.07 15.78
N VAL A 152 -12.13 0.19 15.50
CA VAL A 152 -12.38 0.81 14.19
C VAL A 152 -11.43 0.22 13.15
N TRP A 153 -10.14 0.13 13.46
CA TRP A 153 -9.16 -0.48 12.55
C TRP A 153 -9.40 -1.97 12.28
N ARG A 154 -9.94 -2.71 13.25
CA ARG A 154 -10.39 -4.09 13.06
C ARG A 154 -11.56 -4.18 12.07
N ASN A 155 -12.49 -3.22 12.10
CA ASN A 155 -13.60 -3.14 11.14
C ASN A 155 -13.10 -2.73 9.74
N VAL A 156 -12.19 -1.75 9.66
CA VAL A 156 -11.51 -1.35 8.41
C VAL A 156 -10.81 -2.53 7.75
N ALA A 157 -10.07 -3.34 8.52
CA ALA A 157 -9.44 -4.55 8.02
C ALA A 157 -10.48 -5.54 7.46
N ALA A 158 -11.57 -5.79 8.19
CA ALA A 158 -12.63 -6.70 7.75
C ALA A 158 -13.26 -6.29 6.41
N MET A 159 -13.56 -5.00 6.20
CA MET A 159 -14.12 -4.50 4.93
C MET A 159 -13.08 -4.33 3.81
N SER A 160 -11.77 -4.35 4.11
CA SER A 160 -10.72 -4.03 3.12
C SER A 160 -10.73 -4.95 1.89
N HIS A 161 -11.22 -6.18 2.02
CA HIS A 161 -11.32 -7.15 0.93
C HIS A 161 -12.31 -6.76 -0.18
N GLU A 162 -13.21 -5.79 0.08
CA GLU A 162 -14.16 -5.24 -0.89
C GLU A 162 -13.58 -4.03 -1.66
N TYR A 163 -12.47 -3.46 -1.18
CA TYR A 163 -11.91 -2.19 -1.68
C TYR A 163 -10.39 -2.33 -1.93
N GLU A 164 -9.99 -2.62 -3.17
CA GLU A 164 -8.57 -2.89 -3.50
C GLU A 164 -7.61 -1.76 -3.08
N PHE A 165 -8.00 -0.48 -3.25
CA PHE A 165 -7.19 0.66 -2.81
C PHE A 165 -6.97 0.69 -1.28
N LEU A 166 -7.96 0.25 -0.51
CA LEU A 166 -7.89 0.18 0.96
C LEU A 166 -7.05 -1.02 1.40
N ALA A 167 -7.24 -2.19 0.77
CA ALA A 167 -6.38 -3.36 0.99
C ALA A 167 -4.91 -3.00 0.74
N ASN A 168 -4.60 -2.39 -0.40
CA ASN A 168 -3.25 -1.94 -0.73
C ASN A 168 -2.72 -0.90 0.28
N ALA A 169 -3.56 0.02 0.76
CA ALA A 169 -3.15 1.01 1.77
C ALA A 169 -2.77 0.38 3.12
N ILE A 170 -3.57 -0.54 3.66
CA ILE A 170 -3.28 -1.18 4.95
C ILE A 170 -2.12 -2.19 4.84
N LEU A 171 -1.99 -2.90 3.71
CA LEU A 171 -0.88 -3.80 3.44
C LEU A 171 0.43 -3.02 3.29
N GLY A 172 0.43 -1.89 2.57
CA GLY A 172 1.59 -1.03 2.37
C GLY A 172 2.06 -0.38 3.68
N LEU A 173 1.13 0.06 4.54
CA LEU A 173 1.43 0.55 5.88
C LEU A 173 2.09 -0.52 6.75
N ALA A 174 1.56 -1.74 6.76
CA ALA A 174 2.11 -2.84 7.55
C ALA A 174 3.47 -3.33 7.01
N ALA A 175 3.69 -3.35 5.70
CA ALA A 175 4.99 -3.63 5.10
C ALA A 175 6.06 -2.58 5.49
N GLN A 176 5.68 -1.28 5.49
CA GLN A 176 6.55 -0.20 5.95
C GLN A 176 6.90 -0.36 7.44
N HIS A 177 5.90 -0.68 8.29
CA HIS A 177 6.12 -0.92 9.71
C HIS A 177 7.00 -2.16 9.98
N LEU A 178 6.80 -3.26 9.23
CA LEU A 178 7.62 -4.47 9.36
C LEU A 178 9.10 -4.21 9.05
N THR A 179 9.36 -3.39 8.02
CA THR A 179 10.71 -2.97 7.63
C THR A 179 11.45 -2.30 8.80
N LEU A 180 10.76 -1.44 9.55
CA LEU A 180 11.33 -0.67 10.66
C LEU A 180 11.39 -1.47 11.98
N PHE A 181 10.48 -2.43 12.18
CA PHE A 181 10.30 -3.12 13.47
C PHE A 181 10.92 -4.52 13.54
N HIS A 182 11.02 -5.24 12.41
CA HIS A 182 11.51 -6.62 12.36
C HIS A 182 12.77 -6.80 11.48
N GLY A 183 13.28 -5.74 10.85
CA GLY A 183 14.57 -5.75 10.16
C GLY A 183 14.63 -6.59 8.88
N VAL A 184 13.49 -7.13 8.42
CA VAL A 184 13.33 -7.67 7.07
C VAL A 184 12.85 -6.55 6.17
N ASP A 185 13.65 -6.19 5.17
CA ASP A 185 13.32 -5.09 4.27
C ASP A 185 12.17 -5.45 3.32
N TYR A 186 11.05 -4.75 3.46
CA TYR A 186 9.88 -4.80 2.56
C TYR A 186 9.64 -3.46 1.86
N SER A 187 10.62 -2.56 1.80
CA SER A 187 10.47 -1.19 1.26
C SER A 187 9.90 -1.18 -0.17
N ILE A 188 10.35 -2.10 -1.03
CA ILE A 188 9.87 -2.22 -2.40
C ILE A 188 8.37 -2.57 -2.41
N GLN A 189 7.97 -3.59 -1.66
CA GLN A 189 6.57 -4.03 -1.57
C GLN A 189 5.69 -2.95 -0.93
N ALA A 190 6.19 -2.24 0.09
CA ALA A 190 5.50 -1.12 0.72
C ALA A 190 5.24 0.02 -0.27
N LEU A 191 6.20 0.32 -1.15
CA LEU A 191 6.09 1.34 -2.20
C LEU A 191 5.18 0.90 -3.36
N ASP A 192 5.28 -0.35 -3.83
CA ASP A 192 4.38 -0.89 -4.86
C ASP A 192 2.91 -0.82 -4.40
N LEU A 193 2.65 -1.26 -3.16
CA LEU A 193 1.34 -1.19 -2.53
C LEU A 193 0.88 0.26 -2.31
N ARG A 194 1.78 1.19 -1.94
CA ARG A 194 1.50 2.63 -1.82
C ARG A 194 1.05 3.24 -3.15
N VAL A 195 1.74 2.93 -4.25
CA VAL A 195 1.40 3.43 -5.59
C VAL A 195 0.05 2.88 -6.04
N ALA A 196 -0.21 1.59 -5.86
CA ALA A 196 -1.50 0.98 -6.17
C ALA A 196 -2.66 1.60 -5.35
N ALA A 197 -2.43 1.82 -4.04
CA ALA A 197 -3.39 2.45 -3.15
C ALA A 197 -3.69 3.92 -3.53
N ILE A 198 -2.67 4.73 -3.85
CA ILE A 198 -2.85 6.12 -4.27
C ILE A 198 -3.63 6.19 -5.59
N ASN A 199 -3.29 5.35 -6.57
CA ASN A 199 -3.96 5.35 -7.87
C ASN A 199 -5.45 4.97 -7.73
N GLY A 200 -5.76 3.86 -7.03
CA GLY A 200 -7.13 3.43 -6.82
C GLY A 200 -7.94 4.37 -5.90
N LEU A 201 -7.30 5.05 -4.95
CA LEU A 201 -7.95 6.07 -4.14
C LEU A 201 -8.28 7.33 -4.96
N ASN A 202 -7.38 7.76 -5.85
CA ASN A 202 -7.64 8.87 -6.78
C ASN A 202 -8.77 8.53 -7.76
N GLU A 203 -8.81 7.31 -8.29
CA GLU A 203 -9.92 6.82 -9.11
C GLU A 203 -11.24 6.83 -8.33
N ALA A 204 -11.25 6.28 -7.10
CA ALA A 204 -12.43 6.32 -6.23
C ALA A 204 -12.88 7.76 -5.94
N LEU A 205 -11.97 8.67 -5.62
CA LEU A 205 -12.27 10.09 -5.36
C LEU A 205 -12.81 10.84 -6.59
N SER A 206 -12.53 10.38 -7.81
CA SER A 206 -13.15 10.92 -9.03
C SER A 206 -14.64 10.60 -9.17
N GLN A 207 -15.12 9.60 -8.42
CA GLN A 207 -16.51 9.13 -8.43
C GLN A 207 -17.26 9.58 -7.16
N PRO A 208 -18.58 9.81 -7.21
CA PRO A 208 -19.36 10.07 -6.01
C PRO A 208 -19.28 8.89 -5.01
N CYS A 209 -19.47 9.14 -3.72
CA CYS A 209 -19.75 8.06 -2.76
C CYS A 209 -21.21 7.63 -2.93
N LEU A 210 -21.47 6.32 -2.98
CA LEU A 210 -22.84 5.78 -3.08
C LEU A 210 -23.37 5.36 -1.71
N THR A 211 -22.47 5.01 -0.79
CA THR A 211 -22.74 4.56 0.57
C THR A 211 -21.82 5.28 1.57
N THR A 212 -22.16 5.18 2.86
CA THR A 212 -21.24 5.56 3.95
C THR A 212 -19.98 4.69 3.98
N ILE A 213 -20.08 3.44 3.57
CA ILE A 213 -18.97 2.48 3.53
C ILE A 213 -17.92 2.91 2.49
N ASP A 214 -18.33 3.47 1.34
CA ASP A 214 -17.40 4.05 0.36
C ASP A 214 -16.61 5.23 0.93
N ALA A 215 -17.28 6.09 1.71
CA ALA A 215 -16.65 7.24 2.36
C ALA A 215 -15.68 6.80 3.46
N ASP A 216 -16.11 5.84 4.31
CA ASP A 216 -15.27 5.24 5.35
C ASP A 216 -14.07 4.50 4.74
N ALA A 217 -14.20 3.83 3.59
CA ALA A 217 -13.11 3.18 2.89
C ALA A 217 -12.05 4.19 2.39
N ARG A 218 -12.51 5.27 1.73
CA ARG A 218 -11.64 6.36 1.24
C ARG A 218 -10.92 7.06 2.40
N TYR A 219 -11.63 7.28 3.50
CA TYR A 219 -11.10 7.90 4.72
C TYR A 219 -10.07 7.01 5.43
N ALA A 220 -10.34 5.71 5.56
CA ALA A 220 -9.38 4.74 6.08
C ALA A 220 -8.09 4.69 5.24
N ALA A 221 -8.23 4.69 3.91
CA ALA A 221 -7.09 4.62 2.99
C ALA A 221 -6.18 5.87 3.07
N ILE A 222 -6.74 7.08 3.10
CA ILE A 222 -5.92 8.30 3.21
C ILE A 222 -5.21 8.41 4.57
N ILE A 223 -5.84 7.94 5.65
CA ILE A 223 -5.19 7.86 6.96
C ILE A 223 -4.00 6.89 6.91
N ALA A 224 -4.21 5.67 6.38
CA ALA A 224 -3.14 4.68 6.25
C ALA A 224 -1.97 5.19 5.39
N LEU A 225 -2.25 5.85 4.26
CA LEU A 225 -1.24 6.51 3.41
C LEU A 225 -0.51 7.68 4.12
N THR A 226 -1.21 8.43 4.97
CA THR A 226 -0.60 9.48 5.80
C THR A 226 0.37 8.90 6.82
N TYR A 227 -0.04 7.87 7.57
CA TYR A 227 0.83 7.19 8.53
C TYR A 227 2.00 6.47 7.87
N GLN A 228 1.82 5.88 6.68
CA GLN A 228 2.93 5.29 5.93
C GLN A 228 3.98 6.36 5.57
N SER A 229 3.53 7.57 5.22
CA SER A 229 4.43 8.72 5.03
C SER A 229 5.18 9.08 6.32
N ALA A 230 4.49 9.06 7.47
CA ALA A 230 5.10 9.28 8.79
C ALA A 230 6.11 8.18 9.20
N TYR A 231 6.17 7.07 8.47
CA TYR A 231 7.10 5.97 8.66
C TYR A 231 8.20 5.93 7.57
N MET A 232 8.32 6.96 6.72
CA MET A 232 9.37 7.07 5.69
C MET A 232 10.37 8.18 6.06
N PRO A 233 11.69 7.90 6.14
CA PRO A 233 12.69 8.80 6.75
C PRO A 233 13.03 10.05 5.92
N ASP A 234 12.40 10.22 4.76
CA ASP A 234 12.58 11.28 3.77
C ASP A 234 11.25 11.98 3.39
N ALA A 235 10.10 11.40 3.74
CA ALA A 235 8.78 11.81 3.27
C ALA A 235 8.10 12.98 4.03
N MET A 236 8.87 13.87 4.67
CA MET A 236 8.30 14.95 5.52
C MET A 236 7.26 15.82 4.79
N MET A 237 7.53 16.22 3.54
CA MET A 237 6.59 17.03 2.75
C MET A 237 5.43 16.20 2.19
N GLU A 238 5.62 14.90 1.94
CA GLU A 238 4.54 13.99 1.54
C GLU A 238 3.56 13.77 2.70
N PHE A 239 4.06 13.61 3.93
CA PHE A 239 3.23 13.53 5.13
C PHE A 239 2.35 14.77 5.29
N ILE A 240 2.91 15.97 5.14
CA ILE A 240 2.15 17.24 5.19
C ILE A 240 1.10 17.34 4.06
N THR A 241 1.38 16.73 2.90
CA THR A 241 0.46 16.70 1.75
C THR A 241 -0.67 15.69 1.95
N MET A 242 -0.35 14.46 2.36
CA MET A 242 -1.32 13.41 2.70
C MET A 242 -2.23 13.85 3.85
N LEU A 243 -1.69 14.55 4.85
CA LEU A 243 -2.45 15.13 5.97
C LEU A 243 -3.45 16.21 5.51
N ARG A 244 -3.12 17.03 4.50
CA ARG A 244 -4.10 17.94 3.85
C ARG A 244 -5.17 17.15 3.10
N GLY A 245 -4.79 16.06 2.42
CA GLY A 245 -5.73 15.11 1.78
C GLY A 245 -6.70 14.46 2.77
N TRP A 246 -6.20 13.97 3.91
CA TRP A 246 -7.00 13.39 5.00
C TRP A 246 -8.05 14.39 5.49
N MET A 247 -7.62 15.59 5.87
CA MET A 247 -8.50 16.63 6.42
C MET A 247 -9.51 17.16 5.37
N PHE A 248 -9.16 17.16 4.09
CA PHE A 248 -10.12 17.41 2.99
C PHE A 248 -11.19 16.32 2.93
N ILE A 249 -10.81 15.04 2.92
CA ILE A 249 -11.75 13.92 2.89
C ILE A 249 -12.66 13.93 4.13
N GLN A 250 -12.11 14.22 5.31
CA GLN A 250 -12.87 14.38 6.57
C GLN A 250 -13.98 15.44 6.47
N THR A 251 -13.75 16.52 5.72
CA THR A 251 -14.63 17.71 5.69
C THR A 251 -15.46 17.84 4.41
N LYS A 252 -15.23 16.98 3.41
CA LYS A 252 -15.89 17.03 2.08
C LYS A 252 -16.46 15.70 1.59
N VAL A 253 -15.98 14.56 2.08
CA VAL A 253 -16.33 13.23 1.56
C VAL A 253 -17.15 12.42 2.57
N ILE A 254 -16.92 12.58 3.89
CA ILE A 254 -17.81 12.02 4.91
C ILE A 254 -19.05 12.94 5.03
N PRO A 255 -20.27 12.52 4.68
CA PRO A 255 -21.43 13.42 4.63
C PRO A 255 -22.06 13.68 6.01
N ASP A 256 -22.01 12.67 6.87
CA ASP A 256 -22.47 12.68 8.26
C ASP A 256 -21.50 11.79 9.06
N LEU A 257 -20.97 12.32 10.17
CA LEU A 257 -20.02 11.61 11.00
C LEU A 257 -20.71 10.60 11.93
N GLU A 258 -21.97 10.80 12.32
CA GLU A 258 -22.64 9.95 13.33
C GLU A 258 -22.89 8.51 12.83
N ILE A 259 -23.16 8.38 11.53
CA ILE A 259 -23.39 7.10 10.83
C ILE A 259 -22.11 6.44 10.30
N SER A 260 -20.96 7.12 10.40
CA SER A 260 -19.64 6.59 10.03
C SER A 260 -19.07 5.71 11.15
N MET A 261 -18.26 4.69 10.81
CA MET A 261 -17.49 3.96 11.83
C MET A 261 -16.44 4.85 12.51
N PHE A 262 -16.10 5.98 11.89
CA PHE A 262 -15.16 6.99 12.39
C PHE A 262 -15.83 8.11 13.21
N ARG A 263 -17.09 7.97 13.65
CA ARG A 263 -17.77 8.97 14.52
C ARG A 263 -16.97 9.42 15.75
N ASN A 264 -16.10 8.56 16.26
CA ASN A 264 -15.23 8.84 17.41
C ASN A 264 -13.87 9.47 17.03
N PHE A 265 -13.62 9.80 15.76
CA PHE A 265 -12.41 10.49 15.29
C PHE A 265 -12.62 12.02 15.27
N THR A 266 -13.33 12.54 16.28
CA THR A 266 -13.51 13.97 16.54
C THR A 266 -12.42 14.51 17.46
N ARG A 267 -12.21 15.82 17.45
CA ARG A 267 -11.29 16.50 18.39
C ARG A 267 -11.75 16.27 19.83
N GLU A 268 -13.06 16.28 20.05
CA GLU A 268 -13.72 16.17 21.35
C GLU A 268 -13.50 14.77 21.93
N ALA A 269 -13.64 13.72 21.11
CA ALA A 269 -13.33 12.35 21.50
C ALA A 269 -11.83 12.12 21.73
N PHE A 270 -10.95 12.68 20.88
CA PHE A 270 -9.50 12.65 21.09
C PHE A 270 -9.11 13.32 22.43
N VAL A 271 -9.61 14.54 22.69
CA VAL A 271 -9.35 15.28 23.93
C VAL A 271 -9.89 14.54 25.15
N GLY A 272 -11.08 13.94 25.05
CA GLY A 272 -11.66 13.11 26.11
C GLY A 272 -10.81 11.87 26.42
N SER A 273 -10.44 11.11 25.38
CA SER A 273 -9.57 9.93 25.50
C SER A 273 -8.21 10.30 26.11
N MET A 274 -7.58 11.39 25.63
CA MET A 274 -6.30 11.86 26.15
C MET A 274 -6.36 12.35 27.60
N LYS A 275 -7.36 13.15 27.99
CA LYS A 275 -7.53 13.55 29.40
C LYS A 275 -7.72 12.31 30.29
N GLN A 276 -8.47 11.30 29.83
CA GLN A 276 -8.68 10.06 30.58
C GLN A 276 -7.44 9.14 30.63
N HIS A 277 -6.59 9.12 29.60
CA HIS A 277 -5.32 8.40 29.61
C HIS A 277 -4.32 9.07 30.57
N ILE A 278 -4.09 10.38 30.41
CA ILE A 278 -3.16 11.15 31.25
C ILE A 278 -3.58 11.07 32.73
N ALA A 279 -4.87 11.17 33.05
CA ALA A 279 -5.38 11.04 34.42
C ALA A 279 -5.08 9.67 35.08
N ARG A 280 -4.96 8.59 34.31
CA ARG A 280 -4.59 7.25 34.84
C ARG A 280 -3.10 7.09 35.12
N HIS A 281 -2.25 7.91 34.51
CA HIS A 281 -0.78 7.79 34.57
C HIS A 281 -0.09 8.96 35.27
N LEU A 282 -0.85 9.90 35.86
CA LEU A 282 -0.34 11.14 36.44
C LEU A 282 0.37 10.93 37.80
N THR A 283 1.66 10.61 37.72
CA THR A 283 2.63 10.96 38.78
C THR A 283 3.33 12.27 38.40
N ASN A 284 2.79 13.38 38.92
CA ASN A 284 3.42 14.70 39.08
C ASN A 284 4.60 15.03 38.14
N ARG A 285 4.33 15.26 36.85
CA ARG A 285 5.35 15.67 35.87
C ARG A 285 5.59 17.18 35.92
N SER A 286 6.84 17.60 35.74
CA SER A 286 7.32 18.98 35.91
C SER A 286 6.89 19.92 34.76
N ALA A 287 7.18 21.22 34.91
CA ALA A 287 7.08 22.15 33.79
C ALA A 287 8.05 21.77 32.63
N ILE A 288 7.66 22.10 31.40
CA ILE A 288 8.50 21.94 30.19
C ILE A 288 9.28 23.25 29.93
N MET A 289 10.59 23.14 29.70
CA MET A 289 11.52 24.26 29.56
C MET A 289 11.60 24.77 28.11
N LEU A 290 10.59 25.54 27.71
CA LEU A 290 10.45 26.06 26.33
C LEU A 290 10.96 27.50 26.11
N ASP A 291 11.86 28.00 26.94
CA ASP A 291 12.44 29.33 26.75
C ASP A 291 13.31 29.43 25.49
N ASP A 292 14.17 28.42 25.24
CA ASP A 292 14.98 28.37 24.01
C ASP A 292 14.14 28.16 22.75
N TYR A 293 13.02 27.45 22.85
CA TYR A 293 12.03 27.34 21.77
C TYR A 293 11.44 28.71 21.42
N LEU A 294 10.98 29.44 22.44
CA LEU A 294 10.43 30.79 22.28
C LEU A 294 11.50 31.82 21.89
N ALA A 295 12.78 31.60 22.19
CA ALA A 295 13.89 32.38 21.68
C ALA A 295 14.14 32.09 20.20
N SER A 296 14.22 30.81 19.81
CA SER A 296 14.41 30.38 18.42
C SER A 296 13.32 30.93 17.50
N LEU A 297 12.04 30.83 17.89
CA LEU A 297 10.94 31.38 17.08
C LEU A 297 11.01 32.91 16.88
N LYS A 298 11.51 33.69 17.86
CA LYS A 298 11.76 35.13 17.67
C LYS A 298 12.81 35.40 16.59
N VAL A 299 13.80 34.51 16.45
CA VAL A 299 14.84 34.60 15.42
C VAL A 299 14.33 34.06 14.07
N VAL A 300 13.47 33.05 14.04
CA VAL A 300 12.76 32.59 12.82
C VAL A 300 11.85 33.67 12.24
N ARG A 301 11.28 34.54 13.08
CA ARG A 301 10.34 35.60 12.66
C ARG A 301 10.81 36.49 11.52
N VAL A 302 12.11 36.80 11.42
CA VAL A 302 12.64 37.66 10.33
C VAL A 302 12.72 36.95 8.97
N LEU A 303 12.51 35.63 8.93
CA LEU A 303 12.46 34.84 7.71
C LEU A 303 11.06 34.76 7.09
N CYS A 304 10.01 34.95 7.90
CA CYS A 304 8.63 34.75 7.47
C CYS A 304 8.18 35.93 6.59
N GLN A 305 7.98 35.66 5.30
CA GLN A 305 7.55 36.64 4.29
C GLN A 305 6.15 36.31 3.76
N GLY A 306 5.81 35.02 3.66
CA GLY A 306 4.51 34.56 3.19
C GLY A 306 3.44 34.59 4.29
N THR A 307 2.21 34.90 3.91
CA THR A 307 1.04 34.87 4.80
C THR A 307 0.88 33.51 5.52
N ALA A 308 1.12 32.41 4.81
CA ALA A 308 1.14 31.05 5.35
C ALA A 308 2.19 30.87 6.47
N GLU A 309 3.41 31.35 6.27
CA GLU A 309 4.52 31.26 7.24
C GLU A 309 4.21 32.07 8.50
N ILE A 310 3.67 33.28 8.35
CA ILE A 310 3.30 34.17 9.46
C ILE A 310 2.14 33.57 10.27
N LYS A 311 1.12 33.00 9.60
CA LYS A 311 0.04 32.22 10.25
C LYS A 311 0.62 31.05 11.06
N TYR A 312 1.55 30.28 10.47
CA TYR A 312 2.13 29.09 11.08
C TYR A 312 3.02 29.44 12.29
N LEU A 313 3.91 30.43 12.16
CA LEU A 313 4.74 30.95 13.26
C LEU A 313 3.86 31.43 14.43
N SER A 314 2.80 32.20 14.15
CA SER A 314 1.90 32.69 15.20
C SER A 314 1.23 31.55 15.97
N ALA A 315 0.86 30.46 15.29
CA ALA A 315 0.33 29.26 15.94
C ALA A 315 1.38 28.53 16.79
N LEU A 316 2.61 28.40 16.29
CA LEU A 316 3.74 27.78 17.01
C LEU A 316 4.17 28.57 18.25
N GLU A 317 4.18 29.91 18.19
CA GLU A 317 4.43 30.73 19.36
C GLU A 317 3.28 30.64 20.38
N ARG A 318 2.00 30.61 19.93
CA ARG A 318 0.84 30.39 20.80
C ARG A 318 0.98 29.06 21.54
N LEU A 319 1.31 27.99 20.81
CA LEU A 319 1.45 26.65 21.35
C LEU A 319 2.59 26.56 22.37
N GLY A 320 3.75 27.15 22.10
CA GLY A 320 4.87 27.18 23.06
C GLY A 320 4.58 27.99 24.32
N ARG A 321 3.91 29.14 24.21
CA ARG A 321 3.45 29.92 25.38
C ARG A 321 2.46 29.11 26.23
N LEU A 322 1.50 28.45 25.58
CA LEU A 322 0.53 27.58 26.26
C LEU A 322 1.24 26.40 26.92
N ALA A 323 2.19 25.76 26.24
CA ALA A 323 2.93 24.61 26.78
C ALA A 323 3.78 24.97 28.01
N LYS A 324 4.33 26.19 28.09
CA LYS A 324 5.02 26.67 29.30
C LYS A 324 4.06 26.94 30.47
N GLN A 325 2.80 27.25 30.21
CA GLN A 325 1.79 27.56 31.23
C GLN A 325 1.00 26.32 31.69
N SER A 326 0.63 25.47 30.73
CA SER A 326 -0.11 24.22 30.91
C SER A 326 0.31 23.26 29.78
N PRO A 327 1.32 22.41 30.02
CA PRO A 327 1.76 21.40 29.06
C PRO A 327 0.60 20.52 28.55
N ILE A 328 -0.36 20.19 29.42
CA ILE A 328 -1.49 19.32 29.08
C ILE A 328 -2.46 19.99 28.11
N GLU A 329 -2.88 21.24 28.35
CA GLU A 329 -3.77 21.93 27.40
C GLU A 329 -3.04 22.23 26.08
N ALA A 330 -1.71 22.42 26.08
CA ALA A 330 -0.95 22.55 24.84
C ALA A 330 -0.89 21.25 24.03
N PHE A 331 -0.64 20.11 24.66
CA PHE A 331 -0.68 18.80 24.01
C PHE A 331 -2.07 18.52 23.41
N LEU A 332 -3.14 18.95 24.07
CA LEU A 332 -4.51 18.83 23.55
C LEU A 332 -4.85 19.84 22.43
N GLU A 333 -4.20 21.00 22.45
CA GLU A 333 -4.29 22.06 21.42
C GLU A 333 -3.36 21.83 20.20
N ILE A 334 -2.66 20.69 20.11
CA ILE A 334 -1.74 20.42 19.01
C ILE A 334 -2.42 19.95 17.71
N ALA A 335 -3.55 19.24 17.80
CA ALA A 335 -4.29 18.77 16.63
C ALA A 335 -4.72 19.91 15.68
N PRO A 336 -5.20 21.08 16.16
CA PRO A 336 -5.38 22.28 15.34
C PRO A 336 -4.13 22.79 14.58
N CYS A 337 -2.93 22.42 14.99
CA CYS A 337 -1.68 22.81 14.33
C CYS A 337 -1.37 21.91 13.12
N TYR A 338 -1.58 20.59 13.23
CA TYR A 338 -1.64 19.68 12.08
C TYR A 338 -2.66 20.15 11.03
N GLY A 339 -3.79 20.69 11.48
CA GLY A 339 -4.83 21.24 10.60
C GLY A 339 -4.51 22.59 9.91
N LEU A 340 -3.36 23.23 10.17
CA LEU A 340 -3.06 24.59 9.63
C LEU A 340 -2.98 24.64 8.11
N THR A 341 -2.46 23.60 7.46
CA THR A 341 -2.31 23.55 6.00
C THR A 341 -3.64 23.49 5.25
N ASN A 342 -4.74 23.16 5.92
CA ASN A 342 -6.10 23.20 5.36
C ASN A 342 -6.72 24.61 5.39
N LYS A 343 -6.10 25.54 6.11
CA LYS A 343 -6.48 26.96 6.19
C LYS A 343 -5.66 27.84 5.24
N MET A 344 -4.88 27.20 4.37
CA MET A 344 -4.13 27.81 3.29
C MET A 344 -4.91 27.65 1.97
N THR A 345 -4.90 28.68 1.12
CA THR A 345 -5.36 28.53 -0.28
C THR A 345 -4.49 27.50 -1.04
N GLU A 346 -4.82 27.20 -2.29
CA GLU A 346 -3.99 26.30 -3.10
C GLU A 346 -2.60 26.91 -3.38
N GLU A 347 -2.56 28.21 -3.65
CA GLU A 347 -1.34 28.99 -3.88
C GLU A 347 -0.53 29.15 -2.59
N GLU A 348 -1.17 29.49 -1.47
CA GLU A 348 -0.50 29.55 -0.15
C GLU A 348 0.10 28.18 0.21
N PHE A 349 -0.60 27.08 -0.03
CA PHE A 349 -0.12 25.74 0.28
C PHE A 349 1.04 25.32 -0.63
N LYS A 350 0.91 25.52 -1.95
CA LYS A 350 1.96 25.22 -2.93
C LYS A 350 3.25 25.99 -2.62
N ALA A 351 3.14 27.28 -2.32
CA ALA A 351 4.29 28.11 -1.94
C ALA A 351 4.90 27.71 -0.57
N PHE A 352 4.14 27.08 0.32
CA PHE A 352 4.59 26.58 1.61
C PHE A 352 5.27 25.19 1.52
N THR A 353 4.83 24.33 0.60
CA THR A 353 5.41 22.98 0.40
C THR A 353 6.51 22.91 -0.67
N GLU A 354 6.76 23.99 -1.41
CA GLU A 354 7.86 24.10 -2.36
C GLU A 354 9.22 23.78 -1.69
N PRO A 355 10.07 22.86 -2.21
CA PRO A 355 11.31 22.45 -1.56
C PRO A 355 12.32 23.60 -1.31
N SER A 356 12.27 24.66 -2.12
CA SER A 356 13.06 25.87 -1.92
C SER A 356 12.58 26.75 -0.76
N ASN A 357 11.35 26.56 -0.25
CA ASN A 357 10.85 27.30 0.90
C ASN A 357 11.55 26.86 2.20
N SER A 358 12.67 27.51 2.42
CA SER A 358 13.52 27.32 3.60
C SER A 358 12.85 27.78 4.89
N CYS A 359 11.93 28.76 4.84
CA CYS A 359 11.22 29.24 6.04
C CYS A 359 10.20 28.20 6.52
N ALA A 360 9.33 27.71 5.62
CA ALA A 360 8.37 26.66 5.91
C ALA A 360 9.04 25.39 6.46
N ARG A 361 10.16 24.96 5.87
CA ARG A 361 10.95 23.81 6.34
C ARG A 361 11.50 24.00 7.77
N VAL A 362 11.97 25.20 8.12
CA VAL A 362 12.39 25.54 9.49
C VAL A 362 11.20 25.56 10.47
N LEU A 363 10.04 26.10 10.06
CA LEU A 363 8.82 26.13 10.87
C LEU A 363 8.27 24.72 11.14
N LEU A 364 8.23 23.85 10.11
CA LEU A 364 7.86 22.44 10.26
C LEU A 364 8.81 21.69 11.20
N SER A 365 10.11 21.98 11.15
CA SER A 365 11.10 21.38 12.06
C SER A 365 10.88 21.77 13.53
N HIS A 366 10.48 23.02 13.80
CA HIS A 366 10.08 23.45 15.14
C HIS A 366 8.78 22.77 15.60
N PHE A 367 7.81 22.62 14.70
CA PHE A 367 6.55 21.95 14.97
C PHE A 367 6.75 20.48 15.39
N LEU A 368 7.50 19.72 14.58
CA LEU A 368 7.79 18.29 14.82
C LEU A 368 8.48 18.08 16.17
N MET A 369 9.47 18.91 16.51
CA MET A 369 10.22 18.77 17.76
C MET A 369 9.44 19.24 18.99
N LEU A 370 8.52 20.22 18.87
CA LEU A 370 7.59 20.55 19.96
C LEU A 370 6.53 19.46 20.15
N ASN A 371 6.02 18.88 19.06
CA ASN A 371 5.10 17.75 19.12
C ASN A 371 5.76 16.55 19.83
N TYR A 372 6.95 16.16 19.40
CA TYR A 372 7.74 15.10 20.03
C TYR A 372 8.02 15.38 21.52
N ALA A 373 8.36 16.63 21.89
CA ALA A 373 8.57 16.99 23.29
C ALA A 373 7.31 16.79 24.15
N LEU A 374 6.14 17.21 23.65
CA LEU A 374 4.86 17.05 24.34
C LEU A 374 4.42 15.57 24.39
N GLU A 375 4.64 14.80 23.32
CA GLU A 375 4.40 13.35 23.31
C GLU A 375 5.28 12.62 24.31
N GLN A 376 6.58 12.89 24.39
CA GLN A 376 7.43 12.30 25.42
C GLN A 376 6.97 12.71 26.83
N HIS A 377 6.50 13.95 26.99
CA HIS A 377 6.01 14.43 28.27
C HIS A 377 4.72 13.71 28.74
N PHE A 378 3.85 13.24 27.84
CA PHE A 378 2.55 12.62 28.22
C PHE A 378 2.40 11.13 27.92
N LEU A 379 3.08 10.61 26.90
CA LEU A 379 2.94 9.24 26.38
C LEU A 379 4.16 8.35 26.63
N SER A 380 5.21 8.85 27.30
CA SER A 380 6.40 8.06 27.62
C SER A 380 6.19 7.23 28.91
N PRO A 381 6.51 5.91 28.93
CA PRO A 381 7.14 5.14 27.86
C PRO A 381 6.19 4.81 26.71
N GLN A 382 6.63 5.11 25.47
CA GLN A 382 5.87 4.78 24.27
C GLN A 382 5.83 3.25 24.04
N PRO A 383 4.75 2.71 23.44
CA PRO A 383 4.68 1.31 23.06
C PRO A 383 5.81 0.90 22.10
N ASN A 384 6.49 -0.22 22.40
CA ASN A 384 7.71 -0.65 21.68
C ASN A 384 7.57 -0.70 20.15
N HIS A 385 6.41 -1.07 19.62
CA HIS A 385 6.18 -1.14 18.17
C HIS A 385 6.29 0.21 17.44
N PHE A 386 6.08 1.35 18.12
CA PHE A 386 6.17 2.69 17.53
C PHE A 386 7.40 3.49 17.99
N ALA A 387 8.39 2.84 18.62
CA ALA A 387 9.61 3.52 19.07
C ALA A 387 10.29 4.32 17.93
N PHE A 388 10.34 3.72 16.73
CA PHE A 388 10.98 4.26 15.53
C PHE A 388 10.42 5.62 15.05
N CYS A 389 9.22 6.03 15.49
CA CYS A 389 8.62 7.31 15.11
C CYS A 389 9.48 8.52 15.54
N LYS A 390 10.27 8.36 16.60
CA LYS A 390 11.29 9.33 17.00
C LYS A 390 12.40 9.44 15.97
N GLU A 391 12.97 8.31 15.55
CA GLU A 391 14.07 8.22 14.60
C GLU A 391 13.68 8.80 13.23
N ILE A 392 12.44 8.57 12.77
CA ILE A 392 11.91 9.20 11.54
C ILE A 392 11.82 10.73 11.71
N SER A 393 11.22 11.21 12.80
CA SER A 393 11.09 12.65 13.09
C SER A 393 12.46 13.34 13.21
N THR A 394 13.45 12.64 13.79
CA THR A 394 14.84 13.07 13.91
C THR A 394 15.51 13.14 12.54
N ALA A 395 15.35 12.10 11.71
CA ALA A 395 15.89 12.06 10.35
C ALA A 395 15.33 13.18 9.47
N TRP A 396 14.03 13.49 9.56
CA TRP A 396 13.43 14.64 8.87
C TRP A 396 14.10 15.96 9.23
N VAL A 397 14.30 16.25 10.52
CA VAL A 397 14.92 17.50 10.99
C VAL A 397 16.40 17.59 10.58
N ILE A 398 17.14 16.47 10.61
CA ILE A 398 18.52 16.41 10.14
C ILE A 398 18.60 16.70 8.63
N ARG A 399 17.83 15.98 7.79
CA ARG A 399 17.78 16.22 6.34
C ARG A 399 17.32 17.64 5.98
N VAL A 400 16.43 18.23 6.78
CA VAL A 400 16.06 19.64 6.61
C VAL A 400 17.28 20.54 6.81
N ALA A 401 18.05 20.37 7.89
CA ALA A 401 19.24 21.18 8.15
C ALA A 401 20.35 21.00 7.11
N GLU A 402 20.62 19.76 6.68
CA GLU A 402 21.58 19.44 5.62
C GLU A 402 21.20 20.10 4.29
N GLY A 403 19.91 20.03 3.92
CA GLY A 403 19.37 20.61 2.70
C GLY A 403 18.96 22.09 2.80
N LEU A 404 19.47 22.86 3.77
CA LEU A 404 19.17 24.29 3.95
C LEU A 404 20.36 25.18 3.58
N PRO A 405 20.17 26.28 2.81
CA PRO A 405 21.24 27.23 2.52
C PRO A 405 21.81 27.85 3.80
N PHE A 406 23.13 28.10 3.84
CA PHE A 406 23.89 28.53 5.02
C PHE A 406 23.20 29.57 5.92
N ARG A 407 22.62 30.63 5.33
CA ARG A 407 21.90 31.70 6.07
C ARG A 407 20.73 31.21 6.95
N PHE A 408 20.18 30.03 6.66
CA PHE A 408 19.07 29.43 7.41
C PHE A 408 19.55 28.47 8.51
N GLN A 409 20.80 27.99 8.49
CA GLN A 409 21.28 26.93 9.39
C GLN A 409 21.26 27.36 10.87
N GLN A 410 21.55 28.63 11.17
CA GLN A 410 21.42 29.19 12.53
C GLN A 410 20.00 29.08 13.10
N HIS A 411 18.96 29.00 12.26
CA HIS A 411 17.57 28.88 12.69
C HIS A 411 17.17 27.42 12.98
N MET A 412 18.05 26.45 12.73
CA MET A 412 17.85 25.03 13.03
C MET A 412 18.45 24.60 14.38
N MET A 413 19.08 25.50 15.14
CA MET A 413 19.75 25.17 16.41
C MET A 413 18.83 24.45 17.41
N TRP A 414 17.63 24.99 17.69
CA TRP A 414 16.70 24.35 18.64
C TRP A 414 16.13 23.02 18.10
N PRO A 415 15.60 22.94 16.85
CA PRO A 415 15.16 21.67 16.28
C PRO A 415 16.24 20.58 16.28
N LEU A 416 17.47 20.89 15.85
CA LEU A 416 18.59 19.93 15.86
C LEU A 416 19.00 19.52 17.27
N GLY A 417 19.03 20.47 18.22
CA GLY A 417 19.35 20.17 19.61
C GLY A 417 18.34 19.21 20.26
N MET A 418 17.06 19.36 19.95
CA MET A 418 16.01 18.43 20.36
C MET A 418 16.14 17.07 19.66
N ALA A 419 16.36 17.06 18.34
CA ALA A 419 16.46 15.85 17.53
C ALA A 419 17.68 14.97 17.91
N THR A 420 18.82 15.60 18.23
CA THR A 420 20.05 14.92 18.69
C THR A 420 20.08 14.65 20.19
N GLY A 421 19.16 15.23 20.97
CA GLY A 421 19.14 15.15 22.43
C GLY A 421 20.19 15.99 23.16
N SER A 422 20.90 16.89 22.46
CA SER A 422 21.80 17.86 23.10
C SER A 422 21.04 19.00 23.82
N MET A 423 19.74 19.14 23.54
CA MET A 423 18.79 19.97 24.29
C MET A 423 17.67 19.09 24.84
N LYS A 424 17.06 19.54 25.94
CA LYS A 424 15.90 18.90 26.57
C LYS A 424 14.85 19.96 26.86
N ALA A 425 13.59 19.59 26.62
CA ALA A 425 12.41 20.36 26.98
C ALA A 425 11.78 19.76 28.24
#